data_AF-F8JTG7-F1
#
_entry.id   AF-F8JTG7-F1
#
_cell.length_a   1.000
_cell.length_b   1.000
_cell.length_c   1.000
_cell.angle_alpha   90.00
_cell.angle_beta   90.00
_cell.angle_gamma   90.00
#
_symmetry.space_group_name_H-M   'P 1'
#
loop_
_entity.id
_entity.type
_entity.pdbx_description
1 polymer ?
#
loop_
_entity_poly.entity_id
_entity_poly.type
_entity_poly.pdbx_seq_one_letter_code
_entity_poly.pdbx_strand_id
1 'polypeptide(L)'
;MANSEDITRRSRKVPSTFWNLWTLRLTPPDGTVPRILAPALAAALLTVDSRTDFDTATELMGSVADRMDVSHALQRLDDQPQWPHIATALTRLADYLDTSDVPIDYARRRSLDYTTLLPPGRWGEICRRTGTHPGGERREQIIRCHLFQRISGFPPEFAPGAPTLGAALFRTEYFRFLALQSPQLAEALDVEAQAFLATRHIHDEPVAWQPPKALLDGLALPGLDPDQVDLPQLHRLIRQRRHAVQYAADVLGTSVEAVRYLLGGHPARLPPPTTSQGTAREDYARAMQTLPKERMARLYLDEHRSLSQISELTGFSYRVLTRLAREYAIPMRRREDYKKHAPVERDWLYDQYVVHRRLLSDLARERGMHTKTMADWARHHEIPLRHGGAPPAAYRAPDWAARVPAAVRDALTAPYAWKWLEIVVAALPYATMREAAQALGVHPSTLIKKINEFERELGHALIERAERGRGMRPTPFGAEVAQAVRTAITGSNRAGPLSSPA
;
A
#
# COMPACT_ATOMS: atom_id res chain seq x y z
N MET A 1 -10.80 34.81 49.94
CA MET A 1 -10.68 33.57 50.75
C MET A 1 -11.85 32.64 50.47
N ALA A 2 -11.66 31.77 49.48
CA ALA A 2 -12.66 30.82 48.98
C ALA A 2 -12.91 29.64 49.95
N ASN A 3 -14.17 29.24 50.12
CA ASN A 3 -14.61 28.10 50.93
C ASN A 3 -14.50 26.77 50.14
N SER A 4 -14.63 25.60 50.78
CA SER A 4 -14.53 24.28 50.08
C SER A 4 -15.52 24.12 48.90
N GLU A 5 -16.68 24.75 48.99
CA GLU A 5 -17.68 24.80 47.91
C GLU A 5 -17.19 25.59 46.67
N ASP A 6 -16.41 26.66 46.88
CA ASP A 6 -15.89 27.50 45.80
C ASP A 6 -14.84 26.74 44.97
N ILE A 7 -14.00 25.92 45.62
CA ILE A 7 -13.03 25.06 44.93
C ILE A 7 -13.73 24.00 44.09
N THR A 8 -14.80 23.40 44.63
CA THR A 8 -15.61 22.44 43.87
C THR A 8 -16.29 23.10 42.69
N ARG A 9 -16.76 24.35 42.84
CA ARG A 9 -17.32 25.13 41.74
C ARG A 9 -16.26 25.47 40.70
N ARG A 10 -15.05 25.89 41.10
CA ARG A 10 -13.94 26.20 40.19
C ARG A 10 -13.46 24.95 39.46
N SER A 11 -13.36 23.80 40.12
CA SER A 11 -12.89 22.55 39.51
C SER A 11 -13.81 22.06 38.39
N ARG A 12 -15.12 22.35 38.43
CA ARG A 12 -16.05 22.11 37.32
C ARG A 12 -15.71 22.93 36.07
N LYS A 13 -15.05 24.07 36.22
CA LYS A 13 -14.73 25.01 35.13
C LYS A 13 -13.34 24.83 34.56
N VAL A 14 -12.50 24.00 35.18
CA VAL A 14 -11.09 23.79 34.81
C VAL A 14 -10.89 22.39 34.23
N PRO A 15 -10.26 22.24 33.05
CA PRO A 15 -9.90 20.93 32.48
C PRO A 15 -8.71 20.30 33.22
N SER A 16 -8.55 18.97 33.13
CA SER A 16 -7.39 18.26 33.71
C SER A 16 -6.06 18.68 33.09
N THR A 17 -6.07 19.07 31.82
CA THR A 17 -4.94 19.66 31.10
C THR A 17 -5.32 21.10 30.79
N PHE A 18 -4.53 22.05 31.27
CA PHE A 18 -4.78 23.47 31.07
C PHE A 18 -4.97 23.84 29.60
N TRP A 19 -5.71 24.92 29.34
CA TRP A 19 -6.04 25.35 27.98
C TRP A 19 -4.80 25.64 27.15
N ASN A 20 -4.72 25.07 25.94
CA ASN A 20 -3.55 25.14 25.08
C ASN A 20 -3.00 26.56 24.89
N LEU A 21 -3.87 27.54 24.62
CA LEU A 21 -3.46 28.95 24.45
C LEU A 21 -2.79 29.47 25.73
N TRP A 22 -3.40 29.22 26.88
CA TRP A 22 -2.90 29.69 28.17
C TRP A 22 -1.59 29.00 28.55
N THR A 23 -1.51 27.67 28.38
CA THR A 23 -0.26 26.94 28.58
C THR A 23 0.85 27.49 27.70
N LEU A 24 0.58 27.74 26.41
CA LEU A 24 1.56 28.29 25.48
C LEU A 24 2.11 29.63 25.95
N ARG A 25 1.23 30.54 26.38
CA ARG A 25 1.62 31.87 26.85
C ARG A 25 2.39 31.83 28.17
N LEU A 26 2.06 30.91 29.06
CA LEU A 26 2.69 30.78 30.38
C LEU A 26 3.97 29.93 30.37
N THR A 27 4.22 29.13 29.32
CA THR A 27 5.40 28.26 29.27
C THR A 27 6.66 29.05 28.88
N PRO A 28 7.74 29.00 29.68
CA PRO A 28 9.02 29.56 29.29
C PRO A 28 9.65 28.80 28.12
N PRO A 29 10.40 29.47 27.23
CA PRO A 29 11.09 28.82 26.11
C PRO A 29 12.19 27.84 26.57
N ASP A 30 12.64 27.96 27.82
CA ASP A 30 13.81 27.25 28.34
C ASP A 30 13.46 25.84 28.86
N GLY A 31 13.46 24.87 27.95
CA GLY A 31 13.43 23.42 28.25
C GLY A 31 12.18 22.92 28.99
N THR A 32 11.22 23.79 29.26
CA THR A 32 9.97 23.46 29.95
C THR A 32 8.99 22.89 28.94
N VAL A 33 8.51 21.68 29.20
CA VAL A 33 7.63 20.97 28.27
C VAL A 33 6.17 21.33 28.59
N PRO A 34 5.42 22.01 27.68
CA PRO A 34 4.02 22.41 27.92
C PRO A 34 3.11 21.26 28.36
N ARG A 35 3.38 20.04 27.89
CA ARG A 35 2.64 18.81 28.25
C ARG A 35 2.73 18.48 29.75
N ILE A 36 3.88 18.73 30.38
CA ILE A 36 4.08 18.49 31.82
C ILE A 36 3.53 19.67 32.61
N LEU A 37 3.72 20.88 32.09
CA LEU A 37 3.29 22.10 32.75
C LEU A 37 1.76 22.25 32.77
N ALA A 38 1.04 21.81 31.74
CA ALA A 38 -0.40 22.03 31.64
C ALA A 38 -1.20 21.33 32.76
N PRO A 39 -1.03 20.04 33.08
CA PRO A 39 -1.74 19.44 34.21
C PRO A 39 -1.39 20.09 35.55
N ALA A 40 -0.12 20.46 35.73
CA ALA A 40 0.34 21.17 36.93
C ALA A 40 -0.31 22.56 37.09
N LEU A 41 -0.42 23.34 36.01
CA LEU A 41 -1.10 24.63 36.01
C LEU A 41 -2.60 24.51 36.30
N ALA A 42 -3.25 23.45 35.79
CA ALA A 42 -4.66 23.20 36.08
C ALA A 42 -4.90 22.96 37.57
N ALA A 43 -4.06 22.14 38.22
CA ALA A 43 -4.12 21.92 39.66
C ALA A 43 -3.74 23.18 40.46
N ALA A 44 -2.68 23.89 40.06
CA ALA A 44 -2.25 25.13 40.71
C ALA A 44 -3.32 26.23 40.66
N LEU A 45 -4.13 26.31 39.59
CA LEU A 45 -5.22 27.28 39.51
C LEU A 45 -6.29 27.07 40.59
N LEU A 46 -6.45 25.84 41.10
CA LEU A 46 -7.37 25.56 42.21
C LEU A 46 -6.84 26.05 43.57
N THR A 47 -5.53 26.26 43.69
CA THR A 47 -4.90 26.74 44.93
C THR A 47 -4.86 28.26 45.04
N VAL A 48 -5.16 28.99 43.95
CA VAL A 48 -5.18 30.47 43.94
C VAL A 48 -6.32 31.00 44.82
N ASP A 49 -6.00 31.85 45.81
CA ASP A 49 -6.91 32.37 46.84
C ASP A 49 -7.73 31.29 47.59
N SER A 50 -7.19 30.07 47.70
CA SER A 50 -7.82 28.95 48.38
C SER A 50 -6.90 28.32 49.43
N ARG A 51 -7.46 27.51 50.33
CA ARG A 51 -6.71 26.73 51.33
C ARG A 51 -6.45 25.29 50.89
N THR A 52 -6.65 24.98 49.60
CA THR A 52 -6.50 23.63 49.06
C THR A 52 -5.03 23.26 48.94
N ASP A 53 -4.68 22.07 49.43
CA ASP A 53 -3.36 21.49 49.19
C ASP A 53 -3.25 20.90 47.77
N PHE A 54 -2.01 20.64 47.33
CA PHE A 54 -1.78 20.09 45.98
C PHE A 54 -2.28 18.66 45.79
N ASP A 55 -2.44 17.85 46.85
CA ASP A 55 -2.98 16.48 46.68
C ASP A 55 -4.46 16.56 46.31
N THR A 56 -5.23 17.31 47.10
CA THR A 56 -6.65 17.54 46.85
C THR A 56 -6.88 18.20 45.48
N ALA A 57 -6.04 19.18 45.10
CA ALA A 57 -6.15 19.84 43.80
C ALA A 57 -5.88 18.87 42.63
N THR A 58 -4.86 18.00 42.75
CA THR A 58 -4.53 17.02 41.70
C THR A 58 -5.58 15.93 41.58
N GLU A 59 -6.15 15.46 42.69
CA GLU A 59 -7.27 14.51 42.70
C GLU A 59 -8.51 15.09 41.99
N LEU A 60 -8.87 16.35 42.26
CA LEU A 60 -9.99 17.02 41.58
C LEU A 60 -9.77 17.18 40.06
N MET A 61 -8.51 17.24 39.62
CA MET A 61 -8.11 17.27 38.21
C MET A 61 -7.93 15.88 37.60
N GLY A 62 -8.28 14.81 38.31
CA GLY A 62 -8.21 13.44 37.80
C GLY A 62 -6.81 12.82 37.84
N SER A 63 -5.96 13.28 38.74
CA SER A 63 -4.63 12.72 39.04
C SER A 63 -3.72 12.58 37.82
N VAL A 64 -3.80 13.55 36.91
CA VAL A 64 -2.96 13.60 35.71
C VAL A 64 -1.52 14.04 36.02
N ALA A 65 -1.38 14.91 37.01
CA ALA A 65 -0.12 15.30 37.63
C ALA A 65 -0.18 14.95 39.12
N ASP A 66 0.97 14.79 39.74
CA ASP A 66 1.08 14.63 41.19
C ASP A 66 1.49 15.95 41.88
N ARG A 67 1.50 15.95 43.23
CA ARG A 67 1.92 17.11 44.02
C ARG A 67 3.32 17.61 43.67
N MET A 68 4.24 16.70 43.36
CA MET A 68 5.63 17.03 43.06
C MET A 68 5.74 17.71 41.70
N ASP A 69 4.97 17.25 40.71
CA ASP A 69 4.85 17.91 39.41
C ASP A 69 4.35 19.36 39.56
N VAL A 70 3.32 19.59 40.39
CA VAL A 70 2.79 20.94 40.67
C VAL A 70 3.85 21.81 41.33
N SER A 71 4.51 21.31 42.38
CA SER A 71 5.54 22.05 43.10
C SER A 71 6.72 22.42 42.20
N HIS A 72 7.23 21.48 41.40
CA HIS A 72 8.33 21.73 40.48
C HIS A 72 7.95 22.68 39.36
N ALA A 73 6.74 22.56 38.82
CA ALA A 73 6.23 23.48 37.81
C ALA A 73 6.18 24.91 38.34
N LEU A 74 5.61 25.12 39.54
CA LEU A 74 5.53 26.45 40.15
C LEU A 74 6.91 27.01 40.49
N GLN A 75 7.82 26.19 41.04
CA GLN A 75 9.19 26.62 41.33
C GLN A 75 9.91 27.09 40.05
N ARG A 76 9.80 26.32 38.96
CA ARG A 76 10.40 26.70 37.67
C ARG A 76 9.81 27.98 37.09
N LEU A 77 8.53 28.27 37.35
CA LEU A 77 7.89 29.51 36.93
C LEU A 77 8.27 30.68 37.82
N ASP A 78 8.44 30.46 39.13
CA ASP A 78 8.91 31.46 40.11
C ASP A 78 10.35 31.90 39.84
N ASP A 79 11.20 30.99 39.38
CA ASP A 79 12.58 31.29 38.95
C ASP A 79 12.66 32.22 37.72
N GLN A 80 11.55 32.48 37.02
CA GLN A 80 11.53 33.33 35.82
C GLN A 80 11.35 34.81 36.18
N PRO A 81 12.05 35.73 35.49
CA PRO A 81 11.81 37.17 35.65
C PRO A 81 10.37 37.61 35.40
N GLN A 82 9.62 36.85 34.58
CA GLN A 82 8.24 37.10 34.22
C GLN A 82 7.23 36.56 35.25
N TRP A 83 7.67 35.95 36.36
CA TRP A 83 6.78 35.40 37.39
C TRP A 83 5.67 36.34 37.85
N PRO A 84 5.91 37.64 38.13
CA PRO A 84 4.84 38.56 38.53
C PRO A 84 3.70 38.65 37.49
N HIS A 85 4.03 38.57 36.19
CA HIS A 85 3.04 38.56 35.12
C HIS A 85 2.30 37.22 35.01
N ILE A 86 3.00 36.09 35.23
CA ILE A 86 2.39 34.75 35.29
C ILE A 86 1.41 34.65 36.46
N ALA A 87 1.83 35.05 37.66
CA ALA A 87 0.99 35.07 38.85
C ALA A 87 -0.24 35.97 38.62
N THR A 88 -0.06 37.16 38.04
CA THR A 88 -1.17 38.06 37.68
C THR A 88 -2.14 37.40 36.69
N ALA A 89 -1.65 36.67 35.69
CA ALA A 89 -2.50 35.94 34.74
C ALA A 89 -3.34 34.87 35.44
N LEU A 90 -2.73 34.09 36.34
CA LEU A 90 -3.42 33.04 37.10
C LEU A 90 -4.45 33.62 38.07
N THR A 91 -4.16 34.74 38.74
CA THR A 91 -5.10 35.45 39.60
C THR A 91 -6.28 36.00 38.81
N ARG A 92 -6.05 36.73 37.71
CA ARG A 92 -7.13 37.22 36.84
C ARG A 92 -8.04 36.11 36.33
N LEU A 93 -7.43 34.97 36.01
CA LEU A 93 -8.16 33.80 35.55
C LEU A 93 -8.99 33.16 36.67
N ALA A 94 -8.43 33.00 37.87
CA ALA A 94 -9.16 32.50 39.03
C ALA A 94 -10.36 33.40 39.34
N ASP A 95 -10.15 34.72 39.40
CA ASP A 95 -11.21 35.72 39.63
C ASP A 95 -12.31 35.63 38.56
N TYR A 96 -11.93 35.49 37.28
CA TYR A 96 -12.88 35.33 36.18
C TYR A 96 -13.72 34.05 36.33
N LEU A 97 -13.08 32.92 36.64
CA LEU A 97 -13.80 31.64 36.80
C LEU A 97 -14.69 31.62 38.03
N ASP A 98 -14.35 32.36 39.08
CA ASP A 98 -15.18 32.45 40.28
C ASP A 98 -16.37 33.40 40.09
N THR A 99 -16.22 34.46 39.29
CA THR A 99 -17.29 35.44 39.09
C THR A 99 -18.21 35.12 37.92
N SER A 100 -17.70 34.44 36.88
CA SER A 100 -18.42 34.20 35.63
C SER A 100 -18.87 32.76 35.50
N ASP A 101 -20.07 32.55 34.95
CA ASP A 101 -20.49 31.21 34.52
C ASP A 101 -19.87 30.87 33.16
N VAL A 102 -19.44 29.62 33.03
CA VAL A 102 -18.77 29.12 31.83
C VAL A 102 -19.68 28.10 31.13
N PRO A 103 -19.62 27.99 29.79
CA PRO A 103 -20.57 27.17 29.04
C PRO A 103 -20.26 25.66 29.09
N ILE A 104 -19.26 25.22 29.86
CA ILE A 104 -18.82 23.83 29.91
C ILE A 104 -18.57 23.38 31.36
N ASP A 105 -19.03 22.18 31.70
CA ASP A 105 -18.69 21.49 32.95
C ASP A 105 -17.65 20.40 32.68
N TYR A 106 -16.38 20.73 32.90
CA TYR A 106 -15.27 19.79 32.78
C TYR A 106 -15.32 18.66 33.80
N ALA A 107 -15.87 18.86 35.01
CA ALA A 107 -16.01 17.74 35.96
C ALA A 107 -16.96 16.68 35.40
N ARG A 108 -18.08 17.12 34.81
CA ARG A 108 -18.98 16.24 34.07
C ARG A 108 -18.24 15.56 32.92
N ARG A 109 -17.49 16.30 32.10
CA ARG A 109 -16.71 15.72 30.98
C ARG A 109 -15.72 14.66 31.45
N ARG A 110 -15.02 14.86 32.58
CA ARG A 110 -14.06 13.90 33.14
C ARG A 110 -14.71 12.56 33.50
N SER A 111 -15.98 12.58 33.91
CA SER A 111 -16.72 11.38 34.34
C SER A 111 -17.40 10.59 33.22
N LEU A 112 -17.35 11.07 31.97
CA LEU A 112 -18.02 10.40 30.85
C LEU A 112 -17.31 9.10 30.45
N ASP A 113 -18.09 8.12 30.01
CA ASP A 113 -17.56 6.94 29.34
C ASP A 113 -17.22 7.25 27.87
N TYR A 114 -15.96 7.09 27.51
CA TYR A 114 -15.41 7.32 26.17
C TYR A 114 -15.13 6.04 25.37
N THR A 115 -15.48 4.85 25.87
CA THR A 115 -15.24 3.57 25.19
C THR A 115 -15.90 3.51 23.81
N THR A 116 -17.07 4.13 23.65
CA THR A 116 -17.81 4.18 22.39
C THR A 116 -17.47 5.39 21.51
N LEU A 117 -16.43 6.16 21.85
CA LEU A 117 -16.04 7.36 21.10
C LEU A 117 -15.45 6.96 19.74
N LEU A 118 -16.08 7.45 18.67
CA LEU A 118 -15.71 7.17 17.28
C LEU A 118 -15.50 5.66 17.00
N PRO A 119 -16.58 4.89 16.84
CA PRO A 119 -16.49 3.49 16.43
C PRO A 119 -15.80 3.33 15.05
N PRO A 120 -15.15 2.20 14.76
CA PRO A 120 -14.43 1.98 13.49
C PRO A 120 -15.28 2.24 12.23
N GLY A 121 -16.56 1.86 12.27
CA GLY A 121 -17.50 2.10 11.17
C GLY A 121 -17.72 3.59 10.88
N ARG A 122 -17.83 4.41 11.93
CA ARG A 122 -17.98 5.87 11.84
C ARG A 122 -16.73 6.55 11.30
N TRP A 123 -15.55 6.10 11.73
CA TRP A 123 -14.29 6.58 11.15
C TRP A 123 -14.23 6.34 9.63
N GLY A 124 -14.59 5.13 9.20
CA GLY A 124 -14.69 4.78 7.79
C GLY A 124 -15.66 5.67 7.01
N GLU A 125 -16.81 6.02 7.58
CA GLU A 125 -17.79 6.96 7.00
C GLU A 125 -17.22 8.39 6.84
N ILE A 126 -16.59 8.91 7.90
CA ILE A 126 -15.96 10.24 7.87
C ILE A 126 -14.88 10.29 6.79
N CYS A 127 -14.07 9.24 6.67
CA CYS A 127 -13.07 9.13 5.61
C CYS A 127 -13.68 9.12 4.21
N ARG A 128 -14.77 8.36 3.99
CA ARG A 128 -15.49 8.36 2.70
C ARG A 128 -16.04 9.73 2.32
N ARG A 129 -16.60 10.45 3.29
CA ARG A 129 -17.20 11.78 3.08
C ARG A 129 -16.14 12.86 2.83
N THR A 130 -15.02 12.80 3.53
CA THR A 130 -13.97 13.84 3.48
C THR A 130 -12.88 13.56 2.45
N GLY A 131 -12.91 12.39 1.78
CA GLY A 131 -11.81 11.95 0.90
C GLY A 131 -10.51 11.67 1.65
N THR A 132 -10.56 11.59 2.98
CA THR A 132 -9.42 11.27 3.84
C THR A 132 -9.12 9.79 3.74
N HIS A 133 -7.85 9.42 3.54
CA HIS A 133 -7.49 7.99 3.61
C HIS A 133 -7.62 7.52 5.08
N PRO A 134 -8.40 6.47 5.38
CA PRO A 134 -8.62 5.97 6.75
C PRO A 134 -7.34 5.55 7.49
N GLY A 135 -6.30 5.12 6.76
CA GLY A 135 -5.07 4.60 7.37
C GLY A 135 -5.28 3.21 7.97
N GLY A 136 -4.31 2.74 8.77
CA GLY A 136 -4.51 1.53 9.59
C GLY A 136 -5.15 1.85 10.94
N GLU A 137 -5.39 0.81 11.75
CA GLU A 137 -5.97 0.91 13.11
C GLU A 137 -5.29 1.97 13.99
N ARG A 138 -3.97 2.13 13.83
CA ARG A 138 -3.19 3.12 14.57
C ARG A 138 -3.60 4.57 14.29
N ARG A 139 -4.05 4.88 13.08
CA ARG A 139 -4.52 6.22 12.72
C ARG A 139 -5.91 6.49 13.31
N GLU A 140 -6.80 5.50 13.25
CA GLU A 140 -8.09 5.58 13.92
C GLU A 140 -7.92 5.86 15.42
N GLN A 141 -7.01 5.15 16.07
CA GLN A 141 -6.73 5.37 17.50
C GLN A 141 -6.18 6.78 17.78
N ILE A 142 -5.31 7.32 16.92
CA ILE A 142 -4.84 8.72 17.01
C ILE A 142 -6.01 9.71 16.97
N ILE A 143 -6.97 9.51 16.05
CA ILE A 143 -8.17 10.36 15.96
C ILE A 143 -9.02 10.23 17.22
N ARG A 144 -9.24 9.00 17.71
CA ARG A 144 -10.00 8.75 18.93
C ARG A 144 -9.37 9.45 20.13
N CYS A 145 -8.05 9.33 20.31
CA CYS A 145 -7.30 10.04 21.34
C CYS A 145 -7.42 11.57 21.20
N HIS A 146 -7.43 12.08 19.97
CA HIS A 146 -7.60 13.50 19.71
C HIS A 146 -9.00 14.01 20.10
N LEU A 147 -10.05 13.31 19.68
CA LEU A 147 -11.42 13.61 20.07
C LEU A 147 -11.59 13.51 21.59
N PHE A 148 -11.02 12.48 22.21
CA PHE A 148 -11.03 12.30 23.65
C PHE A 148 -10.43 13.53 24.35
N GLN A 149 -9.19 13.90 24.00
CA GLN A 149 -8.52 15.07 24.58
C GLN A 149 -9.36 16.34 24.44
N ARG A 150 -9.96 16.57 23.26
CA ARG A 150 -10.77 17.77 23.00
C ARG A 150 -12.06 17.81 23.81
N ILE A 151 -12.74 16.68 23.99
CA ILE A 151 -14.03 16.61 24.68
C ILE A 151 -13.85 16.58 26.21
N SER A 152 -12.85 15.84 26.69
CA SER A 152 -12.65 15.55 28.11
C SER A 152 -11.76 16.56 28.83
N GLY A 153 -10.82 17.18 28.12
CA GLY A 153 -9.75 17.98 28.72
C GLY A 153 -8.63 17.14 29.38
N PHE A 154 -8.64 15.81 29.22
CA PHE A 154 -7.54 14.94 29.64
C PHE A 154 -6.42 14.88 28.58
N PRO A 155 -5.21 14.44 28.96
CA PRO A 155 -4.18 14.12 27.99
C PRO A 155 -4.61 12.94 27.08
N PRO A 156 -4.15 12.90 25.82
CA PRO A 156 -4.52 11.84 24.89
C PRO A 156 -4.10 10.44 25.34
N GLU A 157 -3.11 10.33 26.23
CA GLU A 157 -2.62 9.07 26.81
C GLU A 157 -3.65 8.41 27.75
N PHE A 158 -4.62 9.16 28.29
CA PHE A 158 -5.69 8.65 29.15
C PHE A 158 -6.89 8.13 28.35
N ALA A 159 -6.86 8.25 27.01
CA ALA A 159 -7.96 7.79 26.17
C ALA A 159 -8.09 6.26 26.21
N PRO A 160 -9.32 5.71 26.17
CA PRO A 160 -9.52 4.27 26.03
C PRO A 160 -8.79 3.69 24.81
N GLY A 161 -7.97 2.65 25.05
CA GLY A 161 -7.19 1.99 24.01
C GLY A 161 -5.94 2.78 23.55
N ALA A 162 -5.54 3.84 24.25
CA ALA A 162 -4.29 4.54 23.95
C ALA A 162 -3.09 3.58 24.08
N PRO A 163 -2.13 3.62 23.13
CA PRO A 163 -1.00 2.69 23.16
C PRO A 163 -0.06 3.00 24.33
N THR A 164 0.06 2.05 25.25
CA THR A 164 0.94 2.16 26.42
C THR A 164 2.43 1.98 26.05
N LEU A 165 2.72 1.13 25.05
CA LEU A 165 4.07 0.90 24.52
C LEU A 165 4.36 1.82 23.33
N GLY A 166 5.56 2.40 23.28
CA GLY A 166 5.99 3.26 22.18
C GLY A 166 5.37 4.67 22.20
N ALA A 167 5.02 5.19 23.38
CA ALA A 167 4.40 6.51 23.56
C ALA A 167 5.13 7.64 22.82
N ALA A 168 6.46 7.62 22.71
CA ALA A 168 7.22 8.61 21.94
C ALA A 168 6.95 8.56 20.42
N LEU A 169 6.87 7.35 19.85
CA LEU A 169 6.52 7.16 18.44
C LEU A 169 5.06 7.53 18.20
N PHE A 170 4.16 7.11 19.10
CA PHE A 170 2.75 7.51 19.06
C PHE A 170 2.61 9.03 19.06
N ARG A 171 3.29 9.76 19.95
CA ARG A 171 3.27 11.22 19.99
C ARG A 171 3.76 11.86 18.70
N THR A 172 4.85 11.34 18.14
CA THR A 172 5.40 11.84 16.87
C THR A 172 4.39 11.70 15.74
N GLU A 173 3.70 10.56 15.67
CA GLU A 173 2.66 10.31 14.67
C GLU A 173 1.39 11.13 14.95
N TYR A 174 0.97 11.24 16.21
CA TYR A 174 -0.16 12.04 16.67
C TYR A 174 -0.02 13.48 16.19
N PHE A 175 1.09 14.15 16.54
CA PHE A 175 1.32 15.54 16.15
C PHE A 175 1.50 15.71 14.65
N ARG A 176 2.17 14.77 13.97
CA ARG A 176 2.28 14.79 12.51
C ARG A 176 0.91 14.71 11.85
N PHE A 177 0.03 13.88 12.39
CA PHE A 177 -1.30 13.68 11.85
C PHE A 177 -2.17 14.92 12.03
N LEU A 178 -2.21 15.47 13.25
CA LEU A 178 -2.97 16.69 13.55
C LEU A 178 -2.52 17.88 12.69
N ALA A 179 -1.20 18.04 12.50
CA ALA A 179 -0.64 19.12 11.68
C ALA A 179 -1.01 19.03 10.19
N LEU A 180 -1.47 17.87 9.71
CA LEU A 180 -1.79 17.62 8.31
C LEU A 180 -3.28 17.35 8.08
N GLN A 181 -4.15 17.66 9.05
CA GLN A 181 -5.59 17.55 8.87
C GLN A 181 -6.09 18.56 7.84
N SER A 182 -7.05 18.13 7.01
CA SER A 182 -7.79 19.05 6.15
C SER A 182 -8.92 19.74 6.92
N PRO A 183 -9.33 20.96 6.55
CA PRO A 183 -10.47 21.63 7.17
C PRO A 183 -11.75 20.78 7.18
N GLN A 184 -12.03 20.05 6.10
CA GLN A 184 -13.19 19.16 5.99
C GLN A 184 -13.14 17.99 7.00
N LEU A 185 -11.94 17.55 7.34
CA LEU A 185 -11.77 16.49 8.34
C LEU A 185 -12.01 17.06 9.73
N ALA A 186 -11.42 18.22 10.04
CA ALA A 186 -11.63 18.89 11.32
C ALA A 186 -13.13 19.17 11.58
N GLU A 187 -13.85 19.71 10.59
CA GLU A 187 -15.30 19.94 10.68
C GLU A 187 -16.08 18.63 10.89
N ALA A 188 -15.75 17.58 10.14
CA ALA A 188 -16.41 16.28 10.32
C ALA A 188 -16.16 15.66 11.70
N LEU A 189 -14.97 15.87 12.27
CA LEU A 189 -14.62 15.43 13.63
C LEU A 189 -15.34 16.27 14.70
N ASP A 190 -15.53 17.57 14.47
CA ASP A 190 -16.31 18.43 15.35
C ASP A 190 -17.79 18.00 15.41
N VAL A 191 -18.38 17.68 14.25
CA VAL A 191 -19.74 17.14 14.17
C VAL A 191 -19.85 15.82 14.92
N GLU A 192 -18.86 14.92 14.79
CA GLU A 192 -18.86 13.65 15.52
C GLU A 192 -18.70 13.86 17.03
N ALA A 193 -17.89 14.83 17.46
CA ALA A 193 -17.75 15.18 18.88
C ALA A 193 -19.07 15.72 19.46
N GLN A 194 -19.78 16.58 18.72
CA GLN A 194 -21.10 17.07 19.10
C GLN A 194 -22.12 15.93 19.18
N ALA A 195 -22.14 15.02 18.20
CA ALA A 195 -23.04 13.86 18.21
C ALA A 195 -22.77 12.92 19.39
N PHE A 196 -21.50 12.71 19.74
CA PHE A 196 -21.10 11.92 20.91
C PHE A 196 -21.63 12.52 22.22
N LEU A 197 -21.52 13.84 22.38
CA LEU A 197 -22.05 14.57 23.53
C LEU A 197 -23.59 14.52 23.58
N ALA A 198 -24.24 14.71 22.44
CA ALA A 198 -25.69 14.63 22.32
C ALA A 198 -26.24 13.24 22.72
N THR A 199 -25.52 12.17 22.39
CA THR A 199 -25.87 10.80 22.79
C THR A 199 -25.81 10.60 24.31
N ARG A 200 -25.10 11.48 25.03
CA ARG A 200 -25.00 11.53 26.50
C ARG A 200 -25.85 12.64 27.11
N HIS A 201 -26.83 13.15 26.37
CA HIS A 201 -27.75 14.21 26.79
C HIS A 201 -27.07 15.55 27.11
N ILE A 202 -25.93 15.84 26.46
CA ILE A 202 -25.23 17.13 26.57
C ILE A 202 -25.42 17.86 25.24
N HIS A 203 -26.35 18.82 25.22
CA HIS A 203 -26.72 19.59 24.02
C HIS A 203 -26.29 21.06 24.09
N ASP A 204 -26.24 21.63 25.30
CA ASP A 204 -26.04 23.07 25.51
C ASP A 204 -24.58 23.46 25.78
N GLU A 205 -23.66 22.50 25.74
CA GLU A 205 -22.24 22.77 25.93
C GLU A 205 -21.45 22.68 24.62
N PRO A 206 -20.46 23.56 24.40
CA PRO A 206 -19.55 23.41 23.27
C PRO A 206 -18.66 22.17 23.45
N VAL A 207 -18.12 21.65 22.34
CA VAL A 207 -17.19 20.51 22.36
C VAL A 207 -15.96 20.82 23.23
N ALA A 208 -15.39 22.01 23.02
CA ALA A 208 -14.28 22.54 23.77
C ALA A 208 -14.52 24.03 24.02
N TRP A 209 -13.98 24.54 25.13
CA TRP A 209 -14.02 25.95 25.50
C TRP A 209 -12.67 26.36 26.07
N GLN A 210 -12.36 27.65 26.05
CA GLN A 210 -11.22 28.22 26.75
C GLN A 210 -11.53 29.65 27.22
N PRO A 211 -10.89 30.14 28.30
CA PRO A 211 -11.15 31.47 28.83
C PRO A 211 -10.69 32.56 27.85
N PRO A 212 -11.32 33.75 27.92
CA PRO A 212 -11.00 34.85 27.02
C PRO A 212 -9.53 35.25 27.08
N LYS A 213 -8.89 35.35 25.91
CA LYS A 213 -7.48 35.76 25.80
C LYS A 213 -7.21 37.16 26.35
N ALA A 214 -8.22 38.03 26.35
CA ALA A 214 -8.13 39.42 26.85
C ALA A 214 -7.70 39.51 28.33
N LEU A 215 -7.88 38.44 29.11
CA LEU A 215 -7.37 38.38 30.49
C LEU A 215 -5.83 38.47 30.55
N LEU A 216 -5.15 38.11 29.47
CA LEU A 216 -3.69 38.18 29.33
C LEU A 216 -3.18 39.55 28.86
N ASP A 217 -4.07 40.49 28.53
CA ASP A 217 -3.67 41.78 27.97
C ASP A 217 -2.84 42.59 28.97
N GLY A 218 -1.79 43.23 28.45
CA GLY A 218 -0.84 44.03 29.24
C GLY A 218 0.17 43.22 30.05
N LEU A 219 0.22 41.89 29.91
CA LEU A 219 1.17 41.04 30.62
C LEU A 219 2.37 40.65 29.73
N ALA A 220 3.58 40.82 30.26
CA ALA A 220 4.82 40.37 29.62
C ALA A 220 5.07 38.88 29.95
N LEU A 221 4.29 38.01 29.31
CA LEU A 221 4.37 36.56 29.51
C LEU A 221 5.54 35.95 28.71
N PRO A 222 6.15 34.84 29.19
CA PRO A 222 7.35 34.30 28.57
C PRO A 222 7.08 33.58 27.25
N GLY A 223 5.88 33.03 27.06
CA GLY A 223 5.48 32.36 25.84
C GLY A 223 5.00 33.32 24.76
N LEU A 224 5.43 33.06 23.52
CA LEU A 224 5.07 33.86 22.35
C LEU A 224 3.57 33.83 22.08
N ASP A 225 3.06 34.96 21.60
CA ASP A 225 1.66 35.09 21.23
C ASP A 225 1.40 34.41 19.87
N PRO A 226 0.57 33.34 19.82
CA PRO A 226 0.27 32.68 18.55
C PRO A 226 -0.43 33.62 17.55
N ASP A 227 -1.10 34.67 18.00
CA ASP A 227 -1.77 35.63 17.11
C ASP A 227 -0.78 36.52 16.32
N GLN A 228 0.48 36.58 16.74
CA GLN A 228 1.54 37.30 16.02
C GLN A 228 2.12 36.49 14.85
N VAL A 229 1.79 35.20 14.74
CA VAL A 229 2.32 34.34 13.69
C VAL A 229 1.55 34.54 12.39
N ASP A 230 2.25 34.77 11.27
CA ASP A 230 1.66 34.83 9.93
C ASP A 230 1.10 33.45 9.52
N LEU A 231 -0.21 33.28 9.72
CA LEU A 231 -0.94 32.05 9.42
C LEU A 231 -0.89 31.67 7.91
N PRO A 232 -1.10 32.59 6.94
CA PRO A 232 -0.85 32.32 5.53
C PRO A 232 0.57 31.80 5.23
N GLN A 233 1.61 32.37 5.84
CA GLN A 233 2.98 31.90 5.70
C GLN A 233 3.17 30.52 6.33
N LEU A 234 2.63 30.29 7.53
CA LEU A 234 2.62 28.97 8.17
C LEU A 234 2.00 27.91 7.25
N HIS A 235 0.82 28.19 6.68
CA HIS A 235 0.17 27.28 5.72
C HIS A 235 1.02 27.04 4.47
N ARG A 236 1.79 28.01 3.97
CA ARG A 236 2.73 27.78 2.86
C ARG A 236 3.85 26.82 3.27
N LEU A 237 4.46 27.02 4.43
CA LEU A 237 5.56 26.20 4.94
C LEU A 237 5.13 24.75 5.18
N ILE A 238 3.94 24.54 5.76
CA ILE A 238 3.38 23.20 6.02
C ILE A 238 3.15 22.41 4.72
N ARG A 239 2.72 23.06 3.65
CA ARG A 239 2.42 22.39 2.37
C ARG A 239 3.64 21.92 1.60
N GLN A 240 4.82 22.49 1.85
CA GLN A 240 6.00 22.29 1.01
C GLN A 240 6.94 21.16 1.49
N ARG A 241 6.85 20.70 2.75
CA ARG A 241 7.86 19.79 3.33
C ARG A 241 7.27 18.63 4.16
N ARG A 242 7.99 17.52 4.18
CA ARG A 242 7.62 16.27 4.91
C ARG A 242 7.92 16.32 6.43
N HIS A 243 8.58 17.39 6.89
CA HIS A 243 8.92 17.73 8.29
C HIS A 243 8.66 19.23 8.58
N ALA A 244 7.49 19.72 8.21
CA ALA A 244 7.28 21.15 8.11
C ALA A 244 7.02 21.88 9.44
N VAL A 245 6.65 21.18 10.52
CA VAL A 245 6.29 21.85 11.79
C VAL A 245 7.49 22.49 12.49
N GLN A 246 8.59 21.74 12.68
CA GLN A 246 9.82 22.29 13.27
C GLN A 246 10.38 23.41 12.40
N TYR A 247 10.49 23.16 11.09
CA TYR A 247 10.97 24.15 10.14
C TYR A 247 10.11 25.42 10.14
N ALA A 248 8.78 25.30 10.25
CA ALA A 248 7.91 26.45 10.34
C ALA A 248 8.09 27.22 11.64
N ALA A 249 8.31 26.53 12.76
CA ALA A 249 8.63 27.16 14.03
C ALA A 249 9.90 28.00 13.93
N ASP A 250 10.97 27.42 13.38
CA ASP A 250 12.27 28.09 13.20
C ASP A 250 12.16 29.31 12.27
N VAL A 251 11.46 29.18 11.13
CA VAL A 251 11.31 30.26 10.13
C VAL A 251 10.42 31.39 10.63
N LEU A 252 9.38 31.08 11.39
CA LEU A 252 8.43 32.07 11.91
C LEU A 252 8.86 32.64 13.27
N GLY A 253 10.01 32.21 13.80
CA GLY A 253 10.50 32.64 15.11
C GLY A 253 9.54 32.29 16.24
N THR A 254 8.90 31.12 16.17
CA THR A 254 7.89 30.66 17.14
C THR A 254 8.21 29.27 17.69
N SER A 255 7.40 28.75 18.61
CA SER A 255 7.56 27.40 19.16
C SER A 255 6.82 26.34 18.35
N VAL A 256 7.29 25.09 18.43
CA VAL A 256 6.65 23.93 17.81
C VAL A 256 5.22 23.76 18.30
N GLU A 257 4.98 24.00 19.59
CA GLU A 257 3.68 23.90 20.22
C GLU A 257 2.75 25.03 19.76
N ALA A 258 3.24 26.25 19.54
CA ALA A 258 2.45 27.33 18.95
C ALA A 258 2.02 26.98 17.51
N VAL A 259 2.91 26.41 16.70
CA VAL A 259 2.56 25.91 15.36
C VAL A 259 1.49 24.81 15.44
N ARG A 260 1.62 23.85 16.37
CA ARG A 260 0.63 22.79 16.56
C ARG A 260 -0.73 23.34 16.98
N TYR A 261 -0.76 24.32 17.89
CA TYR A 261 -1.99 25.00 18.32
C TYR A 261 -2.68 25.70 17.14
N LEU A 262 -1.93 26.49 16.36
CA LEU A 262 -2.44 27.20 15.20
C LEU A 262 -2.99 26.24 14.14
N LEU A 263 -2.31 25.11 13.87
CA LEU A 263 -2.79 24.11 12.92
C LEU A 263 -4.00 23.32 13.45
N GLY A 264 -4.14 23.19 14.77
CA GLY A 264 -5.31 22.57 15.39
C GLY A 264 -6.58 23.42 15.22
N GLY A 265 -6.48 24.75 15.38
CA GLY A 265 -7.60 25.67 15.18
C GLY A 265 -7.82 26.08 13.72
N HIS A 266 -6.74 26.11 12.94
CA HIS A 266 -6.75 26.54 11.53
C HIS A 266 -5.96 25.54 10.66
N PRO A 267 -6.53 24.35 10.40
CA PRO A 267 -5.87 23.33 9.59
C PRO A 267 -5.51 23.86 8.22
N ALA A 268 -4.27 23.62 7.78
CA ALA A 268 -3.83 24.04 6.47
C ALA A 268 -4.61 23.26 5.40
N ARG A 269 -5.15 23.96 4.39
CA ARG A 269 -5.68 23.28 3.20
C ARG A 269 -4.54 22.50 2.56
N LEU A 270 -4.63 21.17 2.54
CA LEU A 270 -3.71 20.37 1.74
C LEU A 270 -3.79 20.87 0.30
N PRO A 271 -2.65 21.08 -0.41
CA PRO A 271 -2.70 21.51 -1.79
C PRO A 271 -3.54 20.48 -2.57
N PRO A 272 -4.26 20.92 -3.62
CA PRO A 272 -4.91 19.98 -4.50
C PRO A 272 -3.84 18.97 -4.92
N PRO A 273 -4.10 17.68 -4.73
CA PRO A 273 -3.16 16.66 -5.18
C PRO A 273 -2.86 16.92 -6.66
N THR A 274 -1.63 16.64 -7.11
CA THR A 274 -1.30 16.70 -8.54
C THR A 274 -2.36 15.94 -9.33
N THR A 275 -2.63 16.29 -10.59
CA THR A 275 -3.72 15.70 -11.40
C THR A 275 -3.78 14.17 -11.33
N SER A 276 -2.64 13.50 -11.18
CA SER A 276 -2.53 12.04 -10.98
C SER A 276 -2.84 11.55 -9.56
N GLN A 277 -2.51 12.32 -8.51
CA GLN A 277 -2.87 12.00 -7.13
C GLN A 277 -4.31 12.38 -6.79
N GLY A 278 -4.88 13.39 -7.48
CA GLY A 278 -6.26 13.85 -7.30
C GLY A 278 -7.25 12.87 -7.86
N THR A 279 -7.03 12.47 -9.10
CA THR A 279 -7.76 11.36 -9.72
C THR A 279 -7.66 10.09 -8.88
N ALA A 280 -6.48 9.70 -8.39
CA ALA A 280 -6.35 8.52 -7.52
C ALA A 280 -7.09 8.62 -6.17
N ARG A 281 -7.15 9.81 -5.55
CA ARG A 281 -7.90 10.04 -4.30
C ARG A 281 -9.41 10.08 -4.53
N GLU A 282 -9.83 10.77 -5.58
CA GLU A 282 -11.23 10.84 -6.00
C GLU A 282 -11.75 9.47 -6.44
N ASP A 283 -10.95 8.72 -7.22
CA ASP A 283 -11.26 7.35 -7.61
C ASP A 283 -11.37 6.42 -6.41
N TYR A 284 -10.49 6.57 -5.42
CA TYR A 284 -10.56 5.78 -4.19
C TYR A 284 -11.79 6.16 -3.35
N ALA A 285 -12.09 7.45 -3.18
CA ALA A 285 -13.27 7.91 -2.46
C ALA A 285 -14.56 7.45 -3.16
N ARG A 286 -14.62 7.57 -4.49
CA ARG A 286 -15.72 7.08 -5.34
C ARG A 286 -15.85 5.56 -5.27
N ALA A 287 -14.75 4.83 -5.24
CA ALA A 287 -14.74 3.38 -5.06
C ALA A 287 -15.30 2.99 -3.68
N MET A 288 -14.89 3.66 -2.61
CA MET A 288 -15.44 3.41 -1.27
C MET A 288 -16.94 3.72 -1.16
N GLN A 289 -17.46 4.67 -1.92
CA GLN A 289 -18.89 4.99 -1.95
C GLN A 289 -19.69 3.98 -2.79
N THR A 290 -19.13 3.56 -3.93
CA THR A 290 -19.81 2.67 -4.91
C THR A 290 -19.76 1.20 -4.49
N LEU A 291 -18.67 0.79 -3.83
CA LEU A 291 -18.42 -0.56 -3.31
C LEU A 291 -18.24 -0.52 -1.79
N PRO A 292 -19.32 -0.40 -0.99
CA PRO A 292 -19.26 -0.65 0.44
C PRO A 292 -18.75 -2.06 0.77
N LYS A 293 -18.30 -2.29 2.01
CA LYS A 293 -17.73 -3.57 2.46
C LYS A 293 -18.64 -4.75 2.14
N GLU A 294 -19.94 -4.62 2.40
CA GLU A 294 -20.94 -5.68 2.20
C GLU A 294 -21.10 -6.03 0.73
N ARG A 295 -21.11 -5.01 -0.14
CA ARG A 295 -21.21 -5.20 -1.59
C ARG A 295 -19.93 -5.81 -2.16
N MET A 296 -18.77 -5.34 -1.73
CA MET A 296 -17.48 -5.89 -2.13
C MET A 296 -17.31 -7.34 -1.66
N ALA A 297 -17.71 -7.64 -0.42
CA ALA A 297 -17.71 -9.00 0.14
C ALA A 297 -18.66 -9.91 -0.62
N ARG A 298 -19.88 -9.46 -0.95
CA ARG A 298 -20.83 -10.24 -1.77
C ARG A 298 -20.26 -10.57 -3.14
N LEU A 299 -19.76 -9.57 -3.86
CA LEU A 299 -19.19 -9.78 -5.20
C LEU A 299 -17.97 -10.72 -5.15
N TYR A 300 -17.10 -10.56 -4.15
CA TYR A 300 -15.82 -11.27 -4.08
C TYR A 300 -15.90 -12.65 -3.40
N LEU A 301 -16.62 -12.77 -2.29
CA LEU A 301 -16.73 -14.01 -1.50
C LEU A 301 -17.92 -14.85 -1.95
N ASP A 302 -19.12 -14.26 -2.03
CA ASP A 302 -20.37 -15.02 -2.29
C ASP A 302 -20.56 -15.33 -3.78
N GLU A 303 -20.42 -14.32 -4.64
CA GLU A 303 -20.57 -14.46 -6.11
C GLU A 303 -19.28 -14.93 -6.79
N HIS A 304 -18.24 -15.17 -6.01
CA HIS A 304 -16.93 -15.67 -6.44
C HIS A 304 -16.23 -14.86 -7.56
N ARG A 305 -16.58 -13.59 -7.79
CA ARG A 305 -15.92 -12.74 -8.80
C ARG A 305 -14.45 -12.49 -8.44
N SER A 306 -13.59 -12.42 -9.45
CA SER A 306 -12.20 -11.97 -9.27
C SER A 306 -12.13 -10.44 -9.19
N LEU A 307 -11.04 -9.89 -8.62
CA LEU A 307 -10.84 -8.43 -8.62
C LEU A 307 -10.76 -7.85 -10.04
N SER A 308 -10.37 -8.65 -11.06
CA SER A 308 -10.40 -8.22 -12.46
C SER A 308 -11.83 -8.08 -12.97
N GLN A 309 -12.70 -9.04 -12.66
CA GLN A 309 -14.12 -8.99 -13.04
C GLN A 309 -14.85 -7.85 -12.32
N ILE A 310 -14.51 -7.61 -11.05
CA ILE A 310 -15.03 -6.46 -10.30
C ILE A 310 -14.51 -5.16 -10.94
N SER A 311 -13.25 -5.11 -11.37
CA SER A 311 -12.68 -3.95 -12.08
C SER A 311 -13.45 -3.63 -13.36
N GLU A 312 -13.76 -4.64 -14.17
CA GLU A 312 -14.57 -4.48 -15.40
C GLU A 312 -16.00 -4.03 -15.08
N LEU A 313 -16.60 -4.57 -14.02
CA LEU A 313 -17.97 -4.26 -13.63
C LEU A 313 -18.13 -2.85 -13.06
N THR A 314 -17.12 -2.33 -12.36
CA THR A 314 -17.22 -1.06 -11.62
C THR A 314 -16.37 0.06 -12.21
N GLY A 315 -15.52 -0.23 -13.20
CA GLY A 315 -14.60 0.73 -13.81
C GLY A 315 -13.45 1.19 -12.90
N PHE A 316 -13.29 0.61 -11.70
CA PHE A 316 -12.22 0.98 -10.78
C PHE A 316 -10.98 0.13 -11.06
N SER A 317 -9.80 0.75 -11.00
CA SER A 317 -8.54 0.02 -11.24
C SER A 317 -8.32 -1.12 -10.24
N TYR A 318 -7.64 -2.18 -10.68
CA TYR A 318 -7.25 -3.31 -9.84
C TYR A 318 -6.47 -2.88 -8.58
N ARG A 319 -5.64 -1.83 -8.68
CA ARG A 319 -4.90 -1.27 -7.52
C ARG A 319 -5.83 -0.66 -6.48
N VAL A 320 -6.87 0.07 -6.92
CA VAL A 320 -7.88 0.64 -6.03
C VAL A 320 -8.67 -0.47 -5.34
N LEU A 321 -9.12 -1.48 -6.08
CA LEU A 321 -9.87 -2.61 -5.53
C LEU A 321 -9.05 -3.48 -4.57
N THR A 322 -7.77 -3.73 -4.88
CA THR A 322 -6.86 -4.45 -3.97
C THR A 322 -6.65 -3.69 -2.67
N ARG A 323 -6.48 -2.37 -2.77
CA ARG A 323 -6.36 -1.49 -1.60
C ARG A 323 -7.64 -1.50 -0.77
N LEU A 324 -8.79 -1.42 -1.43
CA LEU A 324 -10.11 -1.46 -0.80
C LEU A 324 -10.38 -2.79 -0.08
N ALA A 325 -10.01 -3.93 -0.69
CA ALA A 325 -10.16 -5.25 -0.07
C ALA A 325 -9.32 -5.39 1.21
N ARG A 326 -8.08 -4.87 1.22
CA ARG A 326 -7.24 -4.82 2.43
C ARG A 326 -7.86 -3.94 3.51
N GLU A 327 -8.35 -2.76 3.12
CA GLU A 327 -9.00 -1.80 4.02
C GLU A 327 -10.24 -2.40 4.70
N TYR A 328 -11.02 -3.19 3.97
CA TYR A 328 -12.20 -3.87 4.51
C TYR A 328 -11.91 -5.17 5.25
N ALA A 329 -10.62 -5.53 5.38
CA ALA A 329 -10.17 -6.81 5.91
C ALA A 329 -10.82 -8.02 5.20
N ILE A 330 -11.09 -7.90 3.90
CA ILE A 330 -11.59 -9.02 3.09
C ILE A 330 -10.40 -9.93 2.79
N PRO A 331 -10.47 -11.23 3.16
CA PRO A 331 -9.37 -12.15 2.95
C PRO A 331 -9.12 -12.32 1.46
N MET A 332 -7.94 -11.89 1.01
CA MET A 332 -7.53 -12.05 -0.39
C MET A 332 -7.25 -13.52 -0.67
N ARG A 333 -7.83 -14.04 -1.76
CA ARG A 333 -7.57 -15.41 -2.23
C ARG A 333 -6.09 -15.65 -2.42
N ARG A 334 -5.57 -16.69 -1.78
CA ARG A 334 -4.21 -17.18 -1.95
C ARG A 334 -4.10 -17.89 -3.29
N ARG A 335 -2.86 -18.09 -3.75
CA ARG A 335 -2.59 -18.80 -5.01
C ARG A 335 -3.15 -20.23 -5.02
N GLU A 336 -3.37 -20.79 -3.84
CA GLU A 336 -3.96 -22.11 -3.58
C GLU A 336 -5.49 -22.14 -3.77
N ASP A 337 -6.18 -21.00 -3.67
CA ASP A 337 -7.64 -20.88 -3.75
C ASP A 337 -8.17 -20.71 -5.18
N TYR A 338 -7.26 -20.57 -6.17
CA TYR A 338 -7.66 -20.60 -7.57
C TYR A 338 -8.06 -22.04 -7.90
N LYS A 339 -9.36 -22.27 -8.15
CA LYS A 339 -9.88 -23.58 -8.60
C LYS A 339 -8.92 -24.15 -9.65
N LYS A 340 -8.19 -25.21 -9.29
CA LYS A 340 -7.48 -26.02 -10.28
C LYS A 340 -8.55 -26.42 -11.30
N HIS A 341 -8.31 -26.16 -12.59
CA HIS A 341 -9.17 -26.67 -13.64
C HIS A 341 -9.39 -28.17 -13.39
N ALA A 342 -10.59 -28.68 -13.69
CA ALA A 342 -10.93 -30.09 -13.48
C ALA A 342 -9.78 -30.98 -13.99
N PRO A 343 -9.33 -31.97 -13.20
CA PRO A 343 -8.16 -32.76 -13.56
C PRO A 343 -8.36 -33.40 -14.92
N VAL A 344 -7.41 -33.17 -15.83
CA VAL A 344 -7.40 -33.85 -17.13
C VAL A 344 -6.76 -35.21 -16.89
N GLU A 345 -7.48 -36.29 -17.18
CA GLU A 345 -6.96 -37.65 -17.04
C GLU A 345 -5.79 -37.90 -18.01
N ARG A 346 -4.75 -38.55 -17.51
CA ARG A 346 -3.53 -38.85 -18.27
C ARG A 346 -3.82 -39.63 -19.54
N ASP A 347 -4.66 -40.66 -19.43
CA ASP A 347 -4.92 -41.60 -20.52
C ASP A 347 -5.72 -40.94 -21.64
N TRP A 348 -6.70 -40.10 -21.28
CA TRP A 348 -7.44 -39.29 -22.25
C TRP A 348 -6.53 -38.29 -22.98
N LEU A 349 -5.66 -37.58 -22.24
CA LEU A 349 -4.75 -36.61 -22.85
C LEU A 349 -3.73 -37.31 -23.74
N TYR A 350 -3.19 -38.46 -23.34
CA TYR A 350 -2.26 -39.25 -24.14
C TYR A 350 -2.94 -39.76 -25.43
N ASP A 351 -4.14 -40.34 -25.31
CA ASP A 351 -4.90 -40.82 -26.45
C ASP A 351 -5.20 -39.69 -27.45
N GLN A 352 -5.71 -38.57 -26.99
CA GLN A 352 -6.13 -37.48 -27.87
C GLN A 352 -4.94 -36.72 -28.49
N TYR A 353 -3.85 -36.55 -27.74
CA TYR A 353 -2.70 -35.75 -28.14
C TYR A 353 -1.61 -36.57 -28.85
N VAL A 354 -1.33 -37.79 -28.39
CA VAL A 354 -0.25 -38.66 -28.91
C VAL A 354 -0.78 -39.63 -29.97
N VAL A 355 -1.90 -40.31 -29.71
CA VAL A 355 -2.48 -41.30 -30.62
C VAL A 355 -3.25 -40.61 -31.76
N HIS A 356 -4.18 -39.71 -31.42
CA HIS A 356 -5.01 -39.00 -32.40
C HIS A 356 -4.37 -37.71 -32.93
N ARG A 357 -3.17 -37.33 -32.46
CA ARG A 357 -2.36 -36.20 -32.94
C ARG A 357 -3.07 -34.83 -32.95
N ARG A 358 -4.07 -34.63 -32.09
CA ARG A 358 -4.80 -33.34 -31.98
C ARG A 358 -3.93 -32.26 -31.34
N LEU A 359 -4.18 -30.99 -31.64
CA LEU A 359 -3.41 -29.87 -31.07
C LEU A 359 -3.85 -29.58 -29.63
N LEU A 360 -2.89 -29.27 -28.74
CA LEU A 360 -3.21 -28.88 -27.36
C LEU A 360 -4.13 -27.66 -27.29
N SER A 361 -4.07 -26.75 -28.28
CA SER A 361 -4.96 -25.59 -28.37
C SER A 361 -6.42 -25.97 -28.63
N ASP A 362 -6.67 -27.02 -29.41
CA ASP A 362 -8.03 -27.48 -29.71
C ASP A 362 -8.60 -28.30 -28.55
N LEU A 363 -7.77 -29.14 -27.91
CA LEU A 363 -8.15 -29.85 -26.68
C LEU A 363 -8.43 -28.87 -25.53
N ALA A 364 -7.64 -27.79 -25.43
CA ALA A 364 -7.86 -26.74 -24.45
C ALA A 364 -9.17 -25.99 -24.69
N ARG A 365 -9.48 -25.66 -25.96
CA ARG A 365 -10.75 -25.04 -26.35
C ARG A 365 -11.95 -25.92 -26.05
N GLU A 366 -11.86 -27.22 -26.36
CA GLU A 366 -12.91 -28.22 -26.10
C GLU A 366 -13.21 -28.37 -24.60
N ARG A 367 -12.17 -28.31 -23.76
CA ARG A 367 -12.31 -28.41 -22.29
C ARG A 367 -12.48 -27.05 -21.60
N GLY A 368 -12.67 -25.96 -22.35
CA GLY A 368 -12.89 -24.62 -21.81
C GLY A 368 -11.72 -24.08 -20.96
N MET A 369 -10.48 -24.47 -21.28
CA MET A 369 -9.26 -24.03 -20.58
C MET A 369 -8.24 -23.38 -21.50
N HIS A 370 -7.24 -22.69 -20.93
CA HIS A 370 -6.19 -22.06 -21.71
C HIS A 370 -5.17 -23.10 -22.20
N THR A 371 -4.58 -22.92 -23.39
CA THR A 371 -3.57 -23.83 -23.97
C THR A 371 -2.39 -24.07 -23.03
N LYS A 372 -2.01 -23.03 -22.27
CA LYS A 372 -0.97 -23.12 -21.23
C LYS A 372 -1.35 -24.12 -20.12
N THR A 373 -2.59 -24.08 -19.64
CA THR A 373 -3.12 -25.02 -18.64
C THR A 373 -3.07 -26.46 -19.17
N MET A 374 -3.44 -26.68 -20.44
CA MET A 374 -3.37 -28.01 -21.06
C MET A 374 -1.92 -28.50 -21.23
N ALA A 375 -0.98 -27.59 -21.52
CA ALA A 375 0.44 -27.91 -21.56
C ALA A 375 1.02 -28.21 -20.16
N ASP A 376 0.54 -27.52 -19.12
CA ASP A 376 0.92 -27.80 -17.73
C ASP A 376 0.43 -29.20 -17.30
N TRP A 377 -0.78 -29.61 -17.70
CA TRP A 377 -1.28 -30.98 -17.51
C TRP A 377 -0.46 -32.04 -18.26
N ALA A 378 -0.07 -31.77 -19.50
CA ALA A 378 0.81 -32.66 -20.25
C ALA A 378 2.17 -32.84 -19.56
N ARG A 379 2.76 -31.78 -19.00
CA ARG A 379 4.00 -31.89 -18.21
C ARG A 379 3.79 -32.64 -16.90
N HIS A 380 2.68 -32.39 -16.21
CA HIS A 380 2.34 -33.09 -14.96
C HIS A 380 2.21 -34.61 -15.16
N HIS A 381 1.66 -35.03 -16.29
CA HIS A 381 1.48 -36.44 -16.67
C HIS A 381 2.65 -37.05 -17.43
N GLU A 382 3.76 -36.29 -17.55
CA GLU A 382 4.98 -36.69 -18.28
C GLU A 382 4.74 -37.05 -19.76
N ILE A 383 3.74 -36.42 -20.37
CA ILE A 383 3.41 -36.59 -21.79
C ILE A 383 4.32 -35.67 -22.62
N PRO A 384 5.07 -36.21 -23.60
CA PRO A 384 6.06 -35.43 -24.35
C PRO A 384 5.39 -34.33 -25.19
N LEU A 385 5.70 -33.07 -24.86
CA LEU A 385 5.22 -31.91 -25.61
C LEU A 385 5.87 -31.87 -27.00
N ARG A 386 5.06 -31.63 -28.02
CA ARG A 386 5.44 -31.44 -29.42
C ARG A 386 5.78 -29.97 -29.51
N HIS A 387 7.03 -29.66 -29.85
CA HIS A 387 7.43 -28.29 -30.08
C HIS A 387 6.68 -27.73 -31.30
N GLY A 388 5.57 -27.03 -31.04
CA GLY A 388 4.81 -26.30 -32.04
C GLY A 388 5.28 -24.86 -32.11
N GLY A 389 6.07 -24.54 -33.12
CA GLY A 389 6.30 -23.16 -33.56
C GLY A 389 5.91 -23.06 -35.02
N ALA A 390 4.99 -22.15 -35.34
CA ALA A 390 4.90 -21.62 -36.69
C ALA A 390 6.29 -21.07 -37.09
N PRO A 391 6.70 -21.14 -38.38
CA PRO A 391 8.06 -20.79 -38.75
C PRO A 391 8.34 -19.31 -38.44
N PRO A 392 9.51 -18.96 -37.86
CA PRO A 392 10.01 -17.60 -37.89
C PRO A 392 10.13 -17.16 -39.36
N ALA A 393 9.84 -15.89 -39.64
CA ALA A 393 9.91 -15.27 -40.97
C ALA A 393 11.29 -15.27 -41.66
N ALA A 394 12.27 -16.01 -41.13
CA ALA A 394 13.67 -16.06 -41.55
C ALA A 394 14.02 -17.25 -42.47
N TYR A 395 13.06 -18.11 -42.84
CA TYR A 395 13.26 -19.15 -43.86
C TYR A 395 12.21 -19.05 -44.96
N ARG A 396 12.31 -17.99 -45.78
CA ARG A 396 11.93 -18.15 -47.18
C ARG A 396 12.94 -19.12 -47.79
N ALA A 397 12.45 -20.14 -48.51
CA ALA A 397 13.25 -21.12 -49.21
C ALA A 397 14.45 -20.42 -49.88
N PRO A 398 15.70 -20.69 -49.49
CA PRO A 398 16.81 -20.03 -50.13
C PRO A 398 16.94 -20.57 -51.56
N ASP A 399 17.44 -19.77 -52.49
CA ASP A 399 17.55 -20.02 -53.94
C ASP A 399 18.21 -21.35 -54.37
N TRP A 400 18.69 -22.15 -53.42
CA TRP A 400 19.18 -23.51 -53.65
C TRP A 400 18.06 -24.54 -53.81
N ALA A 401 16.84 -24.29 -53.29
CA ALA A 401 15.70 -25.18 -53.48
C ALA A 401 15.33 -25.30 -54.97
N ALA A 402 15.65 -24.31 -55.82
CA ALA A 402 15.43 -24.40 -57.26
C ALA A 402 16.33 -25.43 -57.98
N ARG A 403 17.42 -25.90 -57.33
CA ARG A 403 18.51 -26.67 -57.96
C ARG A 403 18.48 -28.18 -57.65
N VAL A 404 17.45 -28.63 -56.93
CA VAL A 404 17.23 -30.03 -56.56
C VAL A 404 16.05 -30.59 -57.38
N PRO A 405 16.07 -31.88 -57.80
CA PRO A 405 14.96 -32.48 -58.54
C PRO A 405 13.59 -32.26 -57.88
N ALA A 406 12.54 -32.02 -58.67
CA ALA A 406 11.20 -31.66 -58.18
C ALA A 406 10.65 -32.67 -57.14
N ALA A 407 10.88 -33.96 -57.37
CA ALA A 407 10.47 -35.03 -56.46
C ALA A 407 11.03 -34.90 -55.04
N VAL A 408 12.24 -34.34 -54.88
CA VAL A 408 12.88 -34.13 -53.57
C VAL A 408 12.35 -32.86 -52.90
N ARG A 409 11.97 -31.83 -53.67
CA ARG A 409 11.41 -30.58 -53.14
C ARG A 409 10.03 -30.77 -52.54
N ASP A 410 9.19 -31.54 -53.23
CA ASP A 410 7.81 -31.79 -52.83
C ASP A 410 7.73 -32.65 -51.55
N ALA A 411 8.73 -33.51 -51.32
CA ALA A 411 8.87 -34.30 -50.09
C ALA A 411 9.31 -33.45 -48.88
N LEU A 412 10.01 -32.33 -49.08
CA LEU A 412 10.71 -31.60 -48.01
C LEU A 412 9.95 -30.33 -47.59
N THR A 413 8.75 -30.53 -47.04
CA THR A 413 7.86 -29.44 -46.60
C THR A 413 8.09 -28.98 -45.15
N ALA A 414 8.89 -29.71 -44.36
CA ALA A 414 9.11 -29.42 -42.95
C ALA A 414 10.44 -28.68 -42.66
N PRO A 415 10.48 -27.70 -41.74
CA PRO A 415 11.67 -26.87 -41.44
C PRO A 415 12.94 -27.64 -41.04
N TYR A 416 12.79 -28.84 -40.48
CA TYR A 416 13.90 -29.69 -40.02
C TYR A 416 14.28 -30.80 -41.02
N ALA A 417 13.55 -30.96 -42.12
CA ALA A 417 13.79 -32.03 -43.08
C ALA A 417 15.13 -31.85 -43.83
N TRP A 418 15.53 -30.60 -44.09
CA TRP A 418 16.79 -30.28 -44.76
C TRP A 418 18.04 -30.60 -43.94
N LYS A 419 18.05 -30.24 -42.65
CA LYS A 419 19.14 -30.60 -41.74
C LYS A 419 19.33 -32.12 -41.64
N TRP A 420 18.22 -32.87 -41.68
CA TRP A 420 18.28 -34.32 -41.71
C TRP A 420 18.73 -34.88 -43.06
N LEU A 421 18.35 -34.25 -44.17
CA LEU A 421 18.83 -34.63 -45.50
C LEU A 421 20.35 -34.45 -45.61
N GLU A 422 20.91 -33.37 -45.06
CA GLU A 422 22.37 -33.15 -44.98
C GLU A 422 23.06 -34.28 -44.24
N ILE A 423 22.54 -34.66 -43.07
CA ILE A 423 23.07 -35.78 -42.26
C ILE A 423 22.95 -37.11 -43.03
N VAL A 424 21.84 -37.33 -43.75
CA VAL A 424 21.62 -38.54 -44.55
C VAL A 424 22.57 -38.60 -45.75
N VAL A 425 22.78 -37.50 -46.47
CA VAL A 425 23.73 -37.42 -47.59
C VAL A 425 25.18 -37.57 -47.10
N ALA A 426 25.50 -37.01 -45.94
CA ALA A 426 26.81 -37.17 -45.32
C ALA A 426 27.05 -38.61 -44.83
N ALA A 427 25.99 -39.40 -44.59
CA ALA A 427 26.08 -40.80 -44.19
C ALA A 427 26.36 -41.78 -45.35
N LEU A 428 26.03 -41.41 -46.60
CA LEU A 428 26.16 -42.26 -47.78
C LEU A 428 27.58 -42.80 -48.08
N PRO A 429 28.69 -42.08 -47.79
CA PRO A 429 30.04 -42.56 -48.08
C PRO A 429 30.56 -43.66 -47.14
N TYR A 430 29.90 -43.89 -45.99
CA TYR A 430 30.37 -44.82 -44.97
C TYR A 430 29.97 -46.27 -45.29
N ALA A 431 30.82 -47.22 -44.90
CA ALA A 431 30.60 -48.64 -45.19
C ALA A 431 29.51 -49.27 -44.33
N THR A 432 29.21 -48.69 -43.15
CA THR A 432 28.15 -49.18 -42.26
C THR A 432 27.36 -48.05 -41.60
N MET A 433 26.09 -48.34 -41.26
CA MET A 433 25.21 -47.39 -40.53
C MET A 433 25.76 -46.98 -39.17
N ARG A 434 26.44 -47.90 -38.48
CA ARG A 434 26.99 -47.65 -37.14
C ARG A 434 28.17 -46.69 -37.20
N GLU A 435 29.03 -46.85 -38.20
CA GLU A 435 30.16 -45.96 -38.47
C GLU A 435 29.69 -44.56 -38.89
N ALA A 436 28.71 -44.49 -39.81
CA ALA A 436 28.10 -43.22 -40.23
C ALA A 436 27.48 -42.46 -39.05
N ALA A 437 26.72 -43.14 -38.20
CA ALA A 437 26.07 -42.56 -37.04
C ALA A 437 27.09 -42.01 -36.02
N GLN A 438 28.17 -42.75 -35.76
CA GLN A 438 29.24 -42.33 -34.86
C GLN A 438 29.98 -41.10 -35.40
N ALA A 439 30.34 -41.09 -36.68
CA ALA A 439 31.05 -39.97 -37.30
C ALA A 439 30.22 -38.68 -37.38
N LEU A 440 28.88 -38.81 -37.52
CA LEU A 440 27.96 -37.67 -37.63
C LEU A 440 27.38 -37.22 -36.27
N GLY A 441 27.74 -37.88 -35.17
CA GLY A 441 27.26 -37.53 -33.83
C GLY A 441 25.76 -37.78 -33.61
N VAL A 442 25.18 -38.74 -34.33
CA VAL A 442 23.75 -39.07 -34.27
C VAL A 442 23.55 -40.51 -33.80
N HIS A 443 22.49 -40.79 -33.05
CA HIS A 443 22.19 -42.15 -32.60
C HIS A 443 21.85 -43.07 -33.80
N PRO A 444 22.41 -44.30 -33.90
CA PRO A 444 22.24 -45.18 -35.07
C PRO A 444 20.78 -45.49 -35.43
N SER A 445 19.93 -45.70 -34.42
CA SER A 445 18.49 -45.98 -34.66
C SER A 445 17.73 -44.77 -35.22
N THR A 446 18.19 -43.55 -34.93
CA THR A 446 17.60 -42.31 -35.45
C THR A 446 17.97 -42.12 -36.92
N LEU A 447 19.23 -42.39 -37.27
CA LEU A 447 19.70 -42.34 -38.66
C LEU A 447 18.96 -43.36 -39.54
N ILE A 448 18.81 -44.60 -39.07
CA ILE A 448 18.07 -45.65 -39.79
C ILE A 448 16.60 -45.26 -40.02
N LYS A 449 15.92 -44.78 -38.97
CA LYS A 449 14.52 -44.35 -39.08
C LYS A 449 14.35 -43.21 -40.08
N LYS A 450 15.27 -42.23 -40.08
CA LYS A 450 15.21 -41.08 -40.98
C LYS A 450 15.50 -41.44 -42.42
N ILE A 451 16.45 -42.35 -42.68
CA ILE A 451 16.70 -42.86 -44.04
C ILE A 451 15.46 -43.59 -44.57
N ASN A 452 14.84 -44.46 -43.77
CA ASN A 452 13.63 -45.18 -44.19
C ASN A 452 12.43 -44.24 -44.43
N GLU A 453 12.32 -43.17 -43.65
CA GLU A 453 11.29 -42.13 -43.83
C GLU A 453 11.48 -41.40 -45.17
N PHE A 454 12.72 -41.01 -45.49
CA PHE A 454 13.04 -40.38 -46.77
C PHE A 454 12.89 -41.30 -47.97
N GLU A 455 13.31 -42.57 -47.89
CA GLU A 455 13.11 -43.54 -48.98
C GLU A 455 11.63 -43.75 -49.28
N ARG A 456 10.79 -43.76 -48.24
CA ARG A 456 9.33 -43.89 -48.38
C ARG A 456 8.69 -42.64 -48.99
N GLU A 457 9.14 -41.45 -48.59
CA GLU A 457 8.63 -40.18 -49.11
C GLU A 457 9.08 -39.90 -50.55
N LEU A 458 10.29 -40.32 -50.91
CA LEU A 458 10.85 -40.18 -52.26
C LEU A 458 10.44 -41.32 -53.21
N GLY A 459 9.90 -42.42 -52.68
CA GLY A 459 9.50 -43.60 -53.45
C GLY A 459 10.67 -44.41 -54.03
N HIS A 460 11.91 -44.07 -53.68
CA HIS A 460 13.13 -44.70 -54.19
C HIS A 460 14.13 -44.94 -53.05
N ALA A 461 14.85 -46.07 -53.10
CA ALA A 461 15.91 -46.37 -52.16
C ALA A 461 17.13 -45.45 -52.39
N LEU A 462 17.67 -44.87 -51.32
CA LEU A 462 18.85 -44.00 -51.34
C LEU A 462 20.14 -44.82 -51.15
N ILE A 463 20.03 -46.01 -50.56
CA ILE A 463 21.16 -46.89 -50.28
C ILE A 463 20.88 -48.35 -50.64
N GLU A 464 21.89 -49.02 -51.14
CA GLU A 464 22.01 -50.47 -51.10
C GLU A 464 22.45 -50.86 -49.67
N ARG A 465 21.63 -51.69 -49.01
CA ARG A 465 21.88 -52.09 -47.62
C ARG A 465 23.14 -52.96 -47.54
N ALA A 466 23.84 -52.86 -46.42
CA ALA A 466 25.01 -53.70 -46.18
C ALA A 466 24.59 -55.17 -46.03
N GLU A 467 25.26 -56.06 -46.74
CA GLU A 467 25.11 -57.50 -46.66
C GLU A 467 26.40 -58.14 -46.14
N ARG A 468 26.38 -59.45 -45.83
CA ARG A 468 27.54 -60.13 -45.23
C ARG A 468 28.73 -60.11 -46.20
N GLY A 469 29.74 -59.28 -45.91
CA GLY A 469 30.91 -59.07 -46.76
C GLY A 469 30.81 -57.92 -47.76
N ARG A 470 29.69 -57.19 -47.82
CA ARG A 470 29.48 -56.02 -48.70
C ARG A 470 28.97 -54.83 -47.90
N GLY A 471 29.76 -53.76 -47.83
CA GLY A 471 29.38 -52.51 -47.16
C GLY A 471 28.25 -51.77 -47.88
N MET A 472 27.58 -50.87 -47.15
CA MET A 472 26.54 -49.98 -47.67
C MET A 472 27.08 -49.14 -48.82
N ARG A 473 26.28 -48.95 -49.88
CA ARG A 473 26.63 -48.08 -51.02
C ARG A 473 25.44 -47.22 -51.42
N PRO A 474 25.64 -45.98 -51.91
CA PRO A 474 24.55 -45.20 -52.46
C PRO A 474 24.01 -45.86 -53.74
N THR A 475 22.68 -45.85 -53.91
CA THR A 475 22.06 -46.21 -55.20
C THR A 475 22.37 -45.14 -56.25
N PRO A 476 22.13 -45.38 -57.56
CA PRO A 476 22.26 -44.34 -58.58
C PRO A 476 21.44 -43.08 -58.25
N PHE A 477 20.22 -43.27 -57.74
CA PHE A 477 19.36 -42.19 -57.26
C PHE A 477 19.92 -41.51 -56.00
N GLY A 478 20.43 -42.28 -55.04
CA GLY A 478 21.08 -41.74 -53.85
C GLY A 478 22.33 -40.91 -54.16
N ALA A 479 23.11 -41.30 -55.17
CA ALA A 479 24.26 -40.55 -55.65
C ALA A 479 23.85 -39.24 -56.35
N GLU A 480 22.78 -39.26 -57.15
CA GLU A 480 22.21 -38.07 -57.79
C GLU A 480 21.72 -37.05 -56.75
N VAL A 481 20.96 -37.52 -55.74
CA VAL A 481 20.49 -36.69 -54.62
C VAL A 481 21.68 -36.12 -53.82
N ALA A 482 22.70 -36.94 -53.54
CA ALA A 482 23.90 -36.50 -52.85
C ALA A 482 24.65 -35.40 -53.59
N GLN A 483 24.78 -35.53 -54.91
CA GLN A 483 25.42 -34.54 -55.76
C GLN A 483 24.61 -33.24 -55.81
N ALA A 484 23.30 -33.32 -56.00
CA ALA A 484 22.40 -32.17 -56.00
C ALA A 484 22.47 -31.38 -54.67
N VAL A 485 22.46 -32.08 -53.54
CA VAL A 485 22.55 -31.47 -52.20
C VAL A 485 23.93 -30.85 -51.95
N ARG A 486 25.03 -31.50 -52.34
CA ARG A 486 26.38 -30.93 -52.22
C ARG A 486 26.55 -29.67 -53.09
N THR A 487 26.03 -29.66 -54.31
CA THR A 487 26.07 -28.49 -55.19
C THR A 487 25.22 -27.33 -54.66
N ALA A 488 24.05 -27.65 -54.07
CA ALA A 488 23.19 -26.67 -53.40
C ALA A 488 23.88 -25.99 -52.19
N ILE A 489 24.56 -26.78 -51.35
CA ILE A 489 25.27 -26.28 -50.15
C ILE A 489 26.50 -25.47 -50.54
N THR A 490 27.29 -25.93 -51.52
CA THR A 490 28.52 -25.25 -51.95
C THR A 490 28.20 -23.93 -52.67
N GLY A 491 27.08 -23.85 -53.37
CA GLY A 491 26.58 -22.61 -53.99
C GLY A 491 26.09 -21.56 -52.98
N SER A 492 25.65 -21.98 -51.80
CA SER A 492 25.21 -21.08 -50.73
C SER A 492 26.39 -20.46 -49.97
N ASN A 493 27.57 -21.08 -49.98
CA ASN A 493 28.75 -20.64 -49.23
C ASN A 493 29.65 -19.62 -49.98
N ARG A 494 29.30 -19.25 -51.23
CA ARG A 494 29.98 -18.20 -52.02
C ARG A 494 29.30 -16.83 -51.95
N ALA A 495 28.25 -16.66 -51.14
CA ALA A 495 27.52 -15.42 -50.95
C ALA A 495 27.59 -14.89 -49.50
N GLY A 496 28.79 -14.92 -48.90
CA GLY A 496 29.10 -14.26 -47.63
C GLY A 496 30.39 -13.47 -47.75
N PRO A 497 30.43 -12.16 -47.41
CA PRO A 497 31.62 -11.35 -47.56
C PRO A 497 32.69 -11.68 -46.51
N LEU A 498 33.93 -11.52 -46.97
CA LEU A 498 35.20 -11.49 -46.26
C LEU A 498 35.11 -10.85 -44.86
N SER A 499 35.68 -11.54 -43.86
CA SER A 499 36.46 -10.92 -42.78
C SER A 499 37.24 -12.03 -42.08
N SER A 500 38.52 -12.16 -42.41
CA SER A 500 39.53 -12.69 -41.49
C SER A 500 40.06 -11.52 -40.64
N PRO A 501 40.54 -11.78 -39.42
CA PRO A 501 40.77 -10.75 -38.42
C PRO A 501 42.14 -10.07 -38.63
N ALA A 502 42.12 -8.74 -38.76
CA ALA A 502 43.09 -7.79 -38.23
C ALA A 502 42.60 -6.37 -38.57
#